data_AF-A0A7C3H5R0-F1
#
_entry.id   AF-A0A7C3H5R0-F1
#
_cell.length_a   1.000
_cell.length_b   1.000
_cell.length_c   1.000
_cell.angle_alpha   90.00
_cell.angle_beta   90.00
_cell.angle_gamma   90.00
#
_symmetry.space_group_name_H-M   'P 1'
#
loop_
_entity.id
_entity.type
_entity.pdbx_description
1 polymer ?
#
loop_
_entity_poly.entity_id
_entity_poly.type
_entity_poly.pdbx_seq_one_letter_code
_entity_poly.pdbx_strand_id
1 'polypeptide(L)'
;MNDHAPRRTPRRLSACLLLIGGLLGWSAAMALSAPSEPVHADASAKAPDLHLKQTASAQKALPRPYRIQLPVAPAEKNRLSSRANGVMRIGFSRAIPKAAQSLQEKGRLNWTDSADDGHFARVEVAAEGAAGIRFRLEIIALPARAELRFYVPGANAKPGNQAIDMTTGRRIHHLLNQNFRARPDKPADLGYWSPVIPGERAGLEIYLPAGIDPSKVQLAISGISQLV
;
A
#
# COMPACT_ATOMS: atom_id res chain seq x y z
N MET A 1 -24.56 -53.50 -36.01
CA MET A 1 -25.84 -53.35 -36.72
C MET A 1 -26.95 -53.57 -35.71
N ASN A 2 -27.49 -52.46 -35.21
CA ASN A 2 -28.83 -52.22 -34.64
C ASN A 2 -29.28 -53.01 -33.40
N ASP A 3 -30.05 -52.47 -32.45
CA ASP A 3 -30.20 -51.12 -31.91
C ASP A 3 -31.05 -51.20 -30.61
N HIS A 4 -30.79 -50.26 -29.71
CA HIS A 4 -31.62 -49.66 -28.65
C HIS A 4 -32.61 -50.45 -27.72
N ALA A 5 -32.19 -50.50 -26.44
CA ALA A 5 -32.80 -49.95 -25.22
C ALA A 5 -34.23 -50.37 -24.73
N PRO A 6 -34.36 -50.81 -23.45
CA PRO A 6 -35.65 -51.03 -22.80
C PRO A 6 -36.18 -49.81 -22.01
N ARG A 7 -37.48 -49.54 -22.17
CA ARG A 7 -38.30 -48.62 -21.34
C ARG A 7 -38.47 -49.17 -19.93
N ARG A 8 -38.30 -48.35 -18.89
CA ARG A 8 -38.79 -48.65 -17.53
C ARG A 8 -39.59 -47.47 -16.95
N THR A 9 -40.75 -47.88 -16.46
CA THR A 9 -41.88 -47.19 -15.81
C THR A 9 -41.53 -46.24 -14.66
N PRO A 10 -42.31 -45.16 -14.43
CA PRO A 10 -42.21 -44.35 -13.22
C PRO A 10 -43.06 -44.92 -12.06
N ARG A 11 -42.48 -44.97 -10.86
CA ARG A 11 -43.16 -45.28 -9.61
C ARG A 11 -43.94 -44.04 -9.13
N ARG A 12 -45.23 -44.24 -8.87
CA ARG A 12 -46.10 -43.34 -8.12
C ARG A 12 -45.77 -43.42 -6.63
N LEU A 13 -45.68 -42.27 -5.95
CA LEU A 13 -45.94 -42.17 -4.51
C LEU A 13 -46.80 -40.94 -4.23
N SER A 14 -48.03 -41.27 -3.85
CA SER A 14 -49.01 -40.62 -2.97
C SER A 14 -49.01 -39.10 -2.76
N ALA A 15 -50.17 -38.56 -3.11
CA ALA A 15 -50.73 -37.32 -2.63
C ALA A 15 -50.98 -37.35 -1.12
N CYS A 16 -50.77 -36.20 -0.46
CA CYS A 16 -51.49 -35.80 0.74
C CYS A 16 -52.27 -34.53 0.40
N LEU A 17 -53.55 -34.54 0.73
CA LEU A 17 -54.58 -33.61 0.29
C LEU A 17 -54.90 -32.60 1.41
N LEU A 18 -55.02 -31.32 1.02
CA LEU A 18 -55.79 -30.21 1.61
C LEU A 18 -55.39 -29.62 2.97
N LEU A 19 -55.16 -28.30 2.97
CA LEU A 19 -56.20 -27.33 3.38
C LEU A 19 -55.96 -25.95 2.75
N ILE A 20 -57.05 -25.39 2.21
CA ILE A 20 -57.15 -24.06 1.62
C ILE A 20 -57.41 -23.05 2.74
N GLY A 21 -56.70 -21.92 2.70
CA GLY A 21 -56.97 -20.76 3.54
C GLY A 21 -56.17 -19.56 3.04
N GLY A 22 -56.72 -18.84 2.06
CA GLY A 22 -56.15 -17.57 1.63
C GLY A 22 -56.37 -16.49 2.68
N LEU A 23 -55.37 -15.64 2.87
CA LEU A 23 -55.51 -14.26 3.36
C LEU A 23 -54.27 -13.50 2.87
N LEU A 24 -54.53 -12.47 2.07
CA LEU A 24 -53.56 -11.43 1.76
C LEU A 24 -53.12 -10.78 3.07
N GLY A 25 -51.81 -10.84 3.35
CA GLY A 25 -51.20 -10.22 4.52
C GLY A 25 -49.85 -9.65 4.15
N TRP A 26 -49.87 -8.43 3.61
CA TRP A 26 -48.69 -7.58 3.56
C TRP A 26 -48.26 -7.34 5.01
N SER A 27 -47.09 -7.79 5.41
CA SER A 27 -46.47 -7.34 6.65
C SER A 27 -45.00 -7.13 6.39
N ALA A 28 -44.64 -5.86 6.51
CA ALA A 28 -43.31 -5.33 6.36
C ALA A 28 -42.30 -6.17 7.15
N ALA A 29 -41.21 -6.55 6.49
CA ALA A 29 -40.00 -6.82 7.22
C ALA A 29 -39.64 -5.52 7.97
N MET A 30 -39.91 -5.48 9.28
CA MET A 30 -39.25 -4.52 10.16
C MET A 30 -37.76 -4.84 10.08
N ALA A 31 -37.06 -4.13 9.21
CA ALA A 31 -35.63 -3.95 9.36
C ALA A 31 -35.44 -3.31 10.74
N LEU A 32 -34.93 -4.09 11.69
CA LEU A 32 -34.45 -3.57 12.95
C LEU A 32 -33.26 -2.67 12.60
N SER A 33 -33.54 -1.39 12.40
CA SER A 33 -32.53 -0.36 12.23
C SER A 33 -31.75 -0.29 13.54
N ALA A 34 -30.61 -0.98 13.58
CA ALA A 34 -29.61 -0.71 14.61
C ALA A 34 -29.30 0.80 14.50
N PRO A 35 -29.46 1.59 15.57
CA PRO A 35 -29.05 2.98 15.53
C PRO A 35 -27.55 3.00 15.25
N SER A 36 -27.17 3.58 14.12
CA SER A 36 -25.79 4.00 13.90
C SER A 36 -25.51 5.09 14.92
N GLU A 37 -24.95 4.72 16.07
CA GLU A 37 -24.38 5.69 16.98
C GLU A 37 -23.39 6.55 16.18
N PRO A 38 -23.54 7.89 16.19
CA PRO A 38 -22.50 8.73 15.66
C PRO A 38 -21.25 8.42 16.47
N VAL A 39 -20.20 7.95 15.80
CA VAL A 39 -18.87 7.91 16.38
C VAL A 39 -18.50 9.36 16.67
N HIS A 40 -18.80 9.81 17.89
CA HIS A 40 -18.14 10.96 18.46
C HIS A 40 -16.68 10.58 18.50
N ALA A 41 -15.90 11.18 17.60
CA ALA A 41 -14.46 11.14 17.70
C ALA A 41 -14.12 11.78 19.05
N ASP A 42 -13.80 10.96 20.04
CA ASP A 42 -13.09 11.42 21.22
C ASP A 42 -11.77 12.00 20.72
N ALA A 43 -11.78 13.31 20.51
CA ALA A 43 -10.62 14.12 20.20
C ALA A 43 -9.77 14.26 21.47
N SER A 44 -9.30 13.13 22.00
CA SER A 44 -8.31 13.07 23.07
C SER A 44 -7.62 11.71 23.14
N ALA A 45 -7.41 11.05 22.00
CA ALA A 45 -6.29 10.12 21.90
C ALA A 45 -5.07 10.95 21.50
N LYS A 46 -4.31 11.42 22.49
CA LYS A 46 -2.97 11.97 22.26
C LYS A 46 -2.20 10.92 21.46
N ALA A 47 -1.95 11.20 20.18
CA ALA A 47 -1.12 10.34 19.35
C ALA A 47 0.16 10.05 20.14
N PRO A 48 0.61 8.78 20.25
CA PRO A 48 1.84 8.49 20.92
C PRO A 48 2.90 9.38 20.29
N ASP A 49 3.51 10.20 21.15
CA ASP A 49 4.57 11.11 20.79
C ASP A 49 5.73 10.21 20.34
N LEU A 50 5.73 9.85 19.06
CA LEU A 50 6.84 9.22 18.39
C LEU A 50 7.89 10.32 18.32
N HIS A 51 8.55 10.56 19.45
CA HIS A 51 9.96 10.85 19.48
C HIS A 51 10.62 9.68 18.77
N LEU A 52 10.57 9.70 17.43
CA LEU A 52 11.57 9.08 16.60
C LEU A 52 12.84 9.63 17.21
N LYS A 53 13.55 8.80 17.98
CA LYS A 53 14.96 9.00 18.21
C LYS A 53 15.52 9.02 16.82
N GLN A 54 15.62 10.23 16.31
CA GLN A 54 16.35 10.60 15.14
C GLN A 54 17.74 10.11 15.45
N THR A 55 18.03 8.87 15.07
CA THR A 55 19.39 8.39 15.01
C THR A 55 19.99 9.30 13.97
N ALA A 56 20.57 10.40 14.45
CA ALA A 56 21.31 11.35 13.66
C ALA A 56 22.25 10.50 12.84
N SER A 57 21.86 10.29 11.59
CA SER A 57 22.52 9.29 10.78
C SER A 57 23.97 9.74 10.69
N ALA A 58 24.89 8.80 10.91
CA ALA A 58 26.32 8.98 10.80
C ALA A 58 26.74 9.27 9.33
N GLN A 59 25.99 10.09 8.60
CA GLN A 59 26.14 10.32 7.18
C GLN A 59 27.15 11.45 6.98
N LYS A 60 28.31 11.09 6.43
CA LYS A 60 29.35 12.06 6.02
C LYS A 60 28.99 12.80 4.73
N ALA A 61 28.19 12.16 3.86
CA ALA A 61 27.64 12.73 2.63
C ALA A 61 26.32 12.02 2.27
N LEU A 62 25.44 12.70 1.53
CA LEU A 62 24.22 12.09 1.00
C LEU A 62 24.52 11.37 -0.32
N PRO A 63 24.00 10.15 -0.54
CA PRO A 63 24.20 9.46 -1.80
C PRO A 63 23.40 10.18 -2.88
N ARG A 64 23.85 10.10 -4.13
CA ARG A 64 23.04 10.56 -5.25
C ARG A 64 21.82 9.64 -5.40
N PRO A 65 20.59 10.17 -5.32
CA PRO A 65 19.40 9.33 -5.44
C PRO A 65 19.22 8.85 -6.88
N TYR A 66 18.77 7.61 -7.05
CA TYR A 66 18.17 7.21 -8.32
C TYR A 66 16.82 7.90 -8.48
N ARG A 67 16.64 8.60 -9.60
CA ARG A 67 15.49 9.46 -9.81
C ARG A 67 14.56 8.90 -10.87
N ILE A 68 13.31 8.72 -10.49
CA ILE A 68 12.21 8.32 -11.36
C ILE A 68 11.35 9.56 -11.59
N GLN A 69 11.33 10.05 -12.82
CA GLN A 69 10.41 11.11 -13.23
C GLN A 69 9.19 10.48 -13.87
N LEU A 70 8.02 10.71 -13.28
CA LEU A 70 6.78 10.34 -13.94
C LEU A 70 6.39 11.43 -14.96
N PRO A 71 5.80 11.05 -16.11
CA PRO A 71 5.26 12.01 -17.05
C PRO A 71 4.17 12.86 -16.38
N VAL A 72 3.79 14.00 -16.96
CA VAL A 72 2.63 14.75 -16.47
C VAL A 72 1.40 13.84 -16.47
N ALA A 73 0.61 13.87 -15.39
CA ALA A 73 -0.62 13.11 -15.37
C ALA A 73 -1.54 13.63 -16.50
N PRO A 74 -2.22 12.76 -17.26
CA PRO A 74 -3.29 13.18 -18.15
C PRO A 74 -4.32 14.03 -17.37
N ALA A 75 -5.19 14.77 -18.07
CA ALA A 75 -6.19 15.68 -17.49
C ALA A 75 -7.21 15.04 -16.51
N GLU A 76 -6.99 13.80 -16.08
CA GLU A 76 -7.56 13.15 -14.89
C GLU A 76 -7.37 13.98 -13.60
N LYS A 77 -6.40 14.92 -13.58
CA LYS A 77 -6.30 16.01 -12.59
C LYS A 77 -7.63 16.76 -12.41
N ASN A 78 -8.43 16.92 -13.46
CA ASN A 78 -9.71 17.63 -13.43
C ASN A 78 -10.92 16.75 -13.07
N ARG A 79 -10.77 15.42 -12.94
CA ARG A 79 -11.91 14.51 -12.65
C ARG A 79 -12.00 14.10 -11.17
N LEU A 80 -11.00 14.44 -10.36
CA LEU A 80 -10.90 13.96 -8.96
C LEU A 80 -11.38 14.97 -7.91
N SER A 81 -11.61 16.22 -8.31
CA SER A 81 -12.41 17.19 -7.52
C SER A 81 -13.91 16.89 -7.56
N SER A 82 -14.34 15.78 -8.18
CA SER A 82 -15.72 15.34 -8.19
C SER A 82 -15.98 14.35 -7.04
N ARG A 83 -17.04 14.62 -6.25
CA ARG A 83 -17.57 13.64 -5.30
C ARG A 83 -18.11 12.45 -6.10
N ALA A 84 -17.40 11.33 -6.09
CA ALA A 84 -17.98 10.07 -6.53
C ALA A 84 -18.83 9.53 -5.37
N ASN A 85 -20.15 9.46 -5.55
CA ASN A 85 -21.09 8.96 -4.54
C ASN A 85 -21.00 9.68 -3.17
N GLY A 86 -20.73 11.00 -3.16
CA GLY A 86 -20.61 11.79 -1.93
C GLY A 86 -19.26 11.70 -1.22
N VAL A 87 -18.34 10.84 -1.67
CA VAL A 87 -17.00 10.68 -1.08
C VAL A 87 -15.99 11.53 -1.84
N MET A 88 -15.19 12.33 -1.11
CA MET A 88 -14.10 13.11 -1.68
C MET A 88 -12.96 12.17 -2.10
N ARG A 89 -12.58 12.20 -3.38
CA ARG A 89 -11.43 11.46 -3.88
C ARG A 89 -10.16 12.32 -3.72
N ILE A 90 -9.39 12.06 -2.67
CA ILE A 90 -8.18 12.84 -2.33
C ILE A 90 -6.92 12.41 -3.08
N GLY A 91 -7.01 11.41 -3.97
CA GLY A 91 -5.86 10.93 -4.73
C GLY A 91 -6.18 9.79 -5.69
N PHE A 92 -5.18 9.39 -6.48
CA PHE A 92 -5.28 8.32 -7.48
C PHE A 92 -3.96 7.58 -7.67
N SER A 93 -4.04 6.35 -8.14
CA SER A 93 -2.87 5.50 -8.38
C SER A 93 -2.20 5.82 -9.71
N ARG A 94 -0.87 5.79 -9.73
CA ARG A 94 -0.05 5.89 -10.94
C ARG A 94 0.98 4.78 -10.94
N ALA A 95 1.07 4.05 -12.04
CA ALA A 95 2.09 3.01 -12.19
C ALA A 95 3.47 3.63 -12.42
N ILE A 96 4.50 3.04 -11.82
CA ILE A 96 5.89 3.30 -12.22
C ILE A 96 6.14 2.52 -13.52
N PRO A 97 6.81 3.10 -14.54
CA PRO A 97 7.18 2.36 -15.76
C PRO A 97 7.90 1.06 -15.40
N LYS A 98 7.55 -0.06 -16.04
CA LYS A 98 8.11 -1.39 -15.70
C LYS A 98 9.64 -1.39 -15.67
N ALA A 99 10.25 -0.68 -16.62
CA ALA A 99 11.69 -0.50 -16.72
C ALA A 99 12.30 0.30 -15.56
N ALA A 100 11.54 0.89 -14.64
CA ALA A 100 12.02 1.66 -13.48
C ALA A 100 11.55 1.09 -12.13
N GLN A 101 10.75 0.01 -12.14
CA GLN A 101 10.15 -0.54 -10.93
C GLN A 101 11.18 -1.24 -10.03
N SER A 102 12.00 -2.12 -10.61
CA SER A 102 13.02 -2.88 -9.88
C SER A 102 14.14 -1.97 -9.41
N LEU A 103 14.54 -2.06 -8.14
CA LEU A 103 15.70 -1.31 -7.64
C LEU A 103 17.00 -2.11 -7.72
N GLN A 104 16.93 -3.38 -8.13
CA GLN A 104 18.07 -4.30 -8.13
C GLN A 104 18.89 -4.17 -9.42
N GLU A 105 18.38 -3.42 -10.40
CA GLU A 105 19.14 -3.11 -11.60
C GLU A 105 20.37 -2.26 -11.26
N LYS A 106 21.49 -2.60 -11.90
CA LYS A 106 22.80 -1.98 -11.65
C LYS A 106 22.71 -0.45 -11.77
N GLY A 107 23.19 0.26 -10.75
CA GLY A 107 23.24 1.72 -10.71
C GLY A 107 21.97 2.42 -10.18
N ARG A 108 20.93 1.67 -9.77
CA ARG A 108 19.75 2.25 -9.11
C ARG A 108 19.94 2.42 -7.61
N LEU A 109 20.43 1.38 -6.95
CA LEU A 109 20.85 1.48 -5.55
C LEU A 109 22.35 1.78 -5.52
N ASN A 110 22.69 3.07 -5.60
CA ASN A 110 24.04 3.56 -5.41
C ASN A 110 24.38 3.54 -3.91
N TRP A 111 24.68 2.34 -3.41
CA TRP A 111 25.07 2.14 -2.01
C TRP A 111 26.30 2.96 -1.68
N THR A 112 26.23 3.67 -0.57
CA THR A 112 27.31 4.48 -0.02
C THR A 112 27.50 4.10 1.43
N ASP A 113 28.76 4.02 1.86
CA ASP A 113 29.09 3.71 3.24
C ASP A 113 28.72 4.86 4.16
N SER A 114 28.26 4.50 5.35
CA SER A 114 27.95 5.38 6.46
C SER A 114 29.11 5.40 7.45
N ALA A 115 29.20 6.44 8.28
CA ALA A 115 30.30 6.56 9.24
C ALA A 115 30.18 5.60 10.44
N ASP A 116 29.11 4.81 10.50
CA ASP A 116 28.90 3.70 11.44
C ASP A 116 29.07 2.32 10.76
N ASP A 117 29.87 2.27 9.68
CA ASP A 117 30.12 1.07 8.85
C ASP A 117 28.85 0.42 8.26
N GLY A 118 27.74 1.16 8.27
CA GLY A 118 26.52 0.81 7.56
C GLY A 118 26.57 1.19 6.08
N HIS A 119 25.51 0.87 5.36
CA HIS A 119 25.31 1.29 3.97
C HIS A 119 23.98 2.01 3.83
N PHE A 120 23.90 2.98 2.94
CA PHE A 120 22.62 3.57 2.55
C PHE A 120 22.52 3.81 1.05
N ALA A 121 21.29 3.78 0.54
CA ALA A 121 20.95 4.13 -0.83
C ALA A 121 19.68 4.97 -0.85
N ARG A 122 19.49 5.77 -1.90
CA ARG A 122 18.32 6.65 -2.04
C ARG A 122 17.64 6.52 -3.39
N VAL A 123 16.32 6.63 -3.35
CA VAL A 123 15.46 6.70 -4.53
C VAL A 123 14.50 7.86 -4.37
N GLU A 124 14.26 8.58 -5.46
CA GLU A 124 13.29 9.67 -5.52
C GLU A 124 12.31 9.45 -6.66
N VAL A 125 11.03 9.68 -6.39
CA VAL A 125 10.00 9.77 -7.44
C VAL A 125 9.50 11.21 -7.48
N ALA A 126 9.40 11.75 -8.69
CA ALA A 126 8.78 13.03 -8.95
C ALA A 126 7.49 12.84 -9.76
N ALA A 127 6.43 13.48 -9.30
CA ALA A 127 5.11 13.45 -9.90
C ALA A 127 4.53 14.87 -9.88
N GLU A 128 4.57 15.52 -11.05
CA GLU A 128 4.11 16.90 -11.21
C GLU A 128 2.63 17.05 -10.81
N GLY A 129 2.34 18.15 -10.12
CA GLY A 129 1.00 18.49 -9.62
C GLY A 129 0.53 17.64 -8.44
N ALA A 130 1.39 16.87 -7.78
CA ALA A 130 1.03 16.13 -6.58
C ALA A 130 1.07 17.04 -5.34
N ALA A 131 -0.02 17.05 -4.58
CA ALA A 131 -0.04 17.63 -3.23
C ALA A 131 0.73 16.75 -2.22
N GLY A 132 0.83 15.46 -2.53
CA GLY A 132 1.63 14.48 -1.78
C GLY A 132 1.67 13.13 -2.49
N ILE A 133 2.61 12.28 -2.10
CA ILE A 133 2.90 11.01 -2.76
C ILE A 133 3.00 9.90 -1.70
N ARG A 134 2.46 8.73 -2.00
CA ARG A 134 2.74 7.48 -1.28
C ARG A 134 3.34 6.45 -2.23
N PHE A 135 4.38 5.75 -1.81
CA PHE A 135 4.94 4.62 -2.55
C PHE A 135 4.13 3.34 -2.30
N ARG A 136 3.92 2.56 -3.36
CA ARG A 136 3.64 1.13 -3.26
C ARG A 136 4.95 0.37 -3.42
N LEU A 137 5.42 -0.23 -2.33
CA LEU A 137 6.62 -1.03 -2.30
C LEU A 137 6.27 -2.52 -2.36
N GLU A 138 6.88 -3.21 -3.30
CA GLU A 138 6.87 -4.68 -3.36
C GLU A 138 8.16 -5.19 -2.72
N ILE A 139 8.01 -5.99 -1.67
CA ILE A 139 9.11 -6.45 -0.84
C ILE A 139 9.40 -7.91 -1.20
N ILE A 140 10.49 -8.15 -1.92
CA ILE A 140 10.94 -9.50 -2.29
C ILE A 140 11.88 -10.04 -1.21
N ALA A 141 12.87 -9.24 -0.80
CA ALA A 141 13.77 -9.52 0.30
C ALA A 141 14.16 -8.22 1.00
N LEU A 142 14.03 -8.18 2.33
CA LEU A 142 14.43 -7.02 3.11
C LEU A 142 14.96 -7.51 4.46
N PRO A 143 16.23 -7.28 4.81
CA PRO A 143 16.77 -7.67 6.09
C PRO A 143 15.95 -7.09 7.25
N ALA A 144 15.75 -7.86 8.31
CA ALA A 144 14.90 -7.44 9.44
C ALA A 144 15.35 -6.12 10.09
N ARG A 145 16.67 -5.86 10.08
CA ARG A 145 17.31 -4.66 10.62
C ARG A 145 17.48 -3.53 9.59
N ALA A 146 17.06 -3.73 8.34
CA ALA A 146 17.05 -2.64 7.36
C ALA A 146 16.03 -1.58 7.81
N GLU A 147 16.37 -0.31 7.59
CA GLU A 147 15.51 0.83 7.86
C GLU A 147 15.07 1.46 6.54
N LEU A 148 13.77 1.67 6.40
CA LEU A 148 13.20 2.47 5.32
C LEU A 148 12.79 3.83 5.89
N ARG A 149 13.44 4.89 5.42
CA ARG A 149 13.26 6.27 5.88
C ARG A 149 12.64 7.07 4.74
N PHE A 150 11.48 7.66 4.99
CA PHE A 150 10.74 8.44 4.01
C PHE A 150 11.03 9.92 4.22
N TYR A 151 11.33 10.65 3.15
CA TYR A 151 11.73 12.06 3.24
C TYR A 151 11.17 12.90 2.10
N VAL A 152 11.11 14.21 2.30
CA VAL A 152 10.80 15.19 1.25
C VAL A 152 12.12 15.63 0.61
N PRO A 153 12.36 15.37 -0.68
CA PRO A 153 13.57 15.84 -1.35
C PRO A 153 13.67 17.37 -1.39
N GLY A 154 14.85 17.93 -1.10
CA GLY A 154 15.07 19.38 -1.14
C GLY A 154 16.54 19.77 -1.25
N ALA A 155 16.80 20.99 -1.73
CA ALA A 155 18.17 21.49 -1.97
C ALA A 155 19.00 21.64 -0.67
N ASN A 156 18.34 21.78 0.48
CA ASN A 156 18.98 21.94 1.79
C ASN A 156 18.98 20.64 2.62
N ALA A 157 18.86 19.50 1.94
CA ALA A 157 18.90 18.17 2.52
C ALA A 157 20.18 17.99 3.38
N LYS A 158 20.04 17.95 4.72
CA LYS A 158 21.13 17.62 5.64
C LYS A 158 21.21 16.13 5.96
N PRO A 159 22.39 15.51 5.88
CA PRO A 159 22.57 14.12 6.28
C PRO A 159 21.97 13.82 7.67
N GLY A 160 21.17 12.75 7.77
CA GLY A 160 20.63 12.22 9.01
C GLY A 160 19.46 12.94 9.68
N ASN A 161 18.91 14.01 9.09
CA ASN A 161 17.81 14.78 9.70
C ASN A 161 16.74 15.20 8.68
N GLN A 162 16.19 14.24 7.94
CA GLN A 162 15.19 14.52 6.88
C GLN A 162 14.03 13.53 6.82
N ALA A 163 14.09 12.44 7.58
CA ALA A 163 13.04 11.45 7.56
C ALA A 163 11.80 12.02 8.26
N ILE A 164 10.69 12.11 7.53
CA ILE A 164 9.37 12.42 8.11
C ILE A 164 8.78 11.21 8.81
N ASP A 165 9.23 10.01 8.42
CA ASP A 165 8.86 8.74 9.05
C ASP A 165 9.92 7.67 8.76
N MET A 166 9.96 6.62 9.59
CA MET A 166 10.87 5.50 9.48
C MET A 166 10.18 4.19 9.89
N THR A 167 10.41 3.13 9.14
CA THR A 167 10.04 1.76 9.51
C THR A 167 11.21 0.80 9.35
N THR A 168 11.06 -0.42 9.88
CA THR A 168 12.08 -1.47 9.79
C THR A 168 11.61 -2.62 8.93
N GLY A 169 12.55 -3.39 8.36
CA GLY A 169 12.24 -4.61 7.63
C GLY A 169 11.41 -5.58 8.46
N ARG A 170 11.73 -5.75 9.76
CA ARG A 170 10.95 -6.58 10.69
C ARG A 170 9.49 -6.11 10.79
N ARG A 171 9.26 -4.80 10.92
CA ARG A 171 7.89 -4.25 11.03
C ARG A 171 7.13 -4.43 9.71
N ILE A 172 7.77 -4.20 8.58
CA ILE A 172 7.20 -4.43 7.25
C ILE A 172 6.78 -5.90 7.10
N HIS A 173 7.67 -6.85 7.34
CA HIS A 173 7.35 -8.28 7.25
C HIS A 173 6.18 -8.68 8.15
N HIS A 174 6.13 -8.15 9.37
CA HIS A 174 5.00 -8.39 10.26
C HIS A 174 3.67 -7.89 9.66
N LEU A 175 3.64 -6.67 9.13
CA LEU A 175 2.45 -6.10 8.49
C LEU A 175 2.03 -6.88 7.24
N LEU A 176 2.98 -7.24 6.39
CA LEU A 176 2.72 -8.04 5.18
C LEU A 176 2.13 -9.41 5.53
N ASN A 177 2.68 -10.08 6.54
CA ASN A 177 2.17 -11.37 7.02
C ASN A 177 0.76 -11.24 7.61
N GLN A 178 0.46 -10.15 8.33
CA GLN A 178 -0.89 -9.88 8.83
C GLN A 178 -1.89 -9.67 7.68
N ASN A 179 -1.52 -8.85 6.69
CA ASN A 179 -2.36 -8.59 5.54
C ASN A 179 -2.60 -9.87 4.72
N PHE A 180 -1.58 -10.71 4.55
CA PHE A 180 -1.70 -12.01 3.89
C PHE A 180 -2.67 -12.93 4.61
N ARG A 181 -2.58 -13.03 5.94
CA ARG A 181 -3.51 -13.84 6.74
C ARG A 181 -4.96 -13.36 6.63
N ALA A 182 -5.17 -12.05 6.51
CA ALA A 182 -6.50 -11.49 6.37
C ALA A 182 -7.10 -11.70 4.95
N ARG A 183 -6.25 -11.74 3.93
CA ARG A 183 -6.64 -11.80 2.50
C ARG A 183 -5.72 -12.76 1.71
N PRO A 184 -5.72 -14.06 2.02
CA PRO A 184 -4.81 -15.02 1.39
C PRO A 184 -5.08 -15.21 -0.10
N ASP A 185 -6.29 -14.87 -0.57
CA ASP A 185 -6.74 -14.93 -1.95
C ASP A 185 -6.19 -13.80 -2.84
N LYS A 186 -5.64 -12.73 -2.25
CA LYS A 186 -5.14 -11.55 -3.00
C LYS A 186 -3.71 -11.15 -2.66
N PRO A 187 -2.72 -12.04 -2.86
CA PRO A 187 -1.32 -11.76 -2.51
C PRO A 187 -0.72 -10.58 -3.27
N ALA A 188 -1.14 -10.36 -4.53
CA ALA A 188 -0.67 -9.24 -5.34
C ALA A 188 -1.05 -7.86 -4.76
N ASP A 189 -2.10 -7.78 -3.93
CA ASP A 189 -2.56 -6.53 -3.33
C ASP A 189 -1.80 -6.16 -2.06
N LEU A 190 -0.90 -7.02 -1.57
CA LEU A 190 -0.33 -6.93 -0.23
C LEU A 190 0.91 -6.06 -0.12
N GLY A 191 1.27 -5.26 -1.13
CA GLY A 191 2.44 -4.36 -1.07
C GLY A 191 2.42 -3.41 0.14
N TYR A 192 3.59 -2.99 0.59
CA TYR A 192 3.70 -1.99 1.65
C TYR A 192 3.42 -0.59 1.08
N TRP A 193 2.47 0.12 1.67
CA TRP A 193 2.22 1.53 1.35
C TRP A 193 3.00 2.44 2.30
N SER A 194 3.77 3.37 1.75
CA SER A 194 4.43 4.39 2.57
C SER A 194 3.40 5.31 3.26
N PRO A 195 3.83 6.05 4.29
CA PRO A 195 3.18 7.29 4.71
C PRO A 195 3.06 8.28 3.56
N VAL A 196 2.23 9.31 3.75
CA VAL A 196 2.13 10.42 2.80
C VAL A 196 3.37 11.29 2.92
N ILE A 197 4.06 11.51 1.80
CA ILE A 197 5.18 12.42 1.68
C ILE A 197 4.67 13.67 0.96
N PRO A 198 4.69 14.87 1.60
CA PRO A 198 4.08 16.06 1.02
C PRO A 198 4.86 16.59 -0.18
N GLY A 199 4.13 17.18 -1.12
CA GLY A 199 4.65 17.82 -2.33
C GLY A 199 4.83 16.87 -3.53
N GLU A 200 5.45 17.42 -4.58
CA GLU A 200 5.60 16.77 -5.89
C GLU A 200 6.74 15.76 -5.97
N ARG A 201 7.51 15.63 -4.90
CA ARG A 201 8.68 14.76 -4.84
C ARG A 201 8.63 13.95 -3.55
N ALA A 202 8.90 12.67 -3.67
CA ALA A 202 9.01 11.76 -2.55
C ALA A 202 10.35 11.04 -2.58
N GLY A 203 10.95 10.89 -1.40
CA GLY A 203 12.23 10.22 -1.20
C GLY A 203 12.09 8.98 -0.33
N LEU A 204 12.79 7.92 -0.72
CA LEU A 204 13.03 6.72 0.07
C LEU A 204 14.55 6.60 0.29
N GLU A 205 14.97 6.59 1.54
CA GLU A 205 16.30 6.15 1.95
C GLU A 205 16.20 4.73 2.52
N ILE A 206 17.08 3.86 2.06
CA ILE A 206 17.27 2.52 2.60
C ILE A 206 18.58 2.56 3.36
N TYR A 207 18.55 2.33 4.67
CA TYR A 207 19.74 2.21 5.50
C TYR A 207 19.89 0.78 5.99
N LEU A 208 21.12 0.28 5.94
CA LEU A 208 21.54 -1.02 6.41
C LEU A 208 22.61 -0.82 7.49
N PRO A 209 22.37 -1.27 8.73
CA PRO A 209 23.41 -1.22 9.75
C PRO A 209 24.59 -2.14 9.39
N ALA A 210 25.73 -1.89 10.03
CA ALA A 210 26.96 -2.64 9.83
C ALA A 210 26.76 -4.18 9.84
N GLY A 211 27.50 -4.84 8.96
CA GLY A 211 27.48 -6.30 8.79
C GLY A 211 26.30 -6.84 7.97
N ILE A 212 25.50 -5.98 7.33
CA ILE A 212 24.43 -6.40 6.42
C ILE A 212 24.84 -6.15 4.98
N ASP A 213 25.00 -7.24 4.22
CA ASP A 213 25.27 -7.18 2.78
C ASP A 213 24.11 -6.49 2.01
N PRO A 214 24.39 -5.40 1.27
CA PRO A 214 23.42 -4.73 0.42
C PRO A 214 22.72 -5.62 -0.60
N SER A 215 23.34 -6.72 -1.04
CA SER A 215 22.76 -7.68 -1.98
C SER A 215 21.50 -8.38 -1.44
N LYS A 216 21.31 -8.36 -0.11
CA LYS A 216 20.14 -8.95 0.57
C LYS A 216 18.88 -8.08 0.47
N VAL A 217 18.97 -6.88 -0.13
CA VAL A 217 17.84 -6.00 -0.37
C VAL A 217 17.30 -6.18 -1.79
N GLN A 218 16.09 -6.73 -1.87
CA GLN A 218 15.33 -6.89 -3.11
C GLN A 218 13.93 -6.29 -2.94
N LEU A 219 13.68 -5.14 -3.57
CA LEU A 219 12.40 -4.45 -3.52
C LEU A 219 12.16 -3.60 -4.76
N ALA A 220 10.89 -3.43 -5.11
CA ALA A 220 10.46 -2.62 -6.24
C ALA A 220 9.51 -1.51 -5.80
N ILE A 221 9.52 -0.39 -6.53
CA ILE A 221 8.47 0.64 -6.44
C ILE A 221 7.52 0.40 -7.61
N SER A 222 6.42 -0.33 -7.39
CA SER A 222 5.51 -0.71 -8.49
C SER A 222 4.54 0.41 -8.88
N GLY A 223 4.26 1.32 -7.95
CA GLY A 223 3.37 2.45 -8.19
C GLY A 223 3.47 3.52 -7.12
N ILE A 224 2.72 4.59 -7.34
CA ILE A 224 2.45 5.60 -6.34
C ILE A 224 0.95 5.83 -6.19
N SER A 225 0.54 6.35 -5.04
CA SER A 225 -0.71 7.10 -4.90
C SER A 225 -0.34 8.58 -4.85
N GLN A 226 -0.86 9.35 -5.80
CA GLN A 226 -0.69 10.80 -5.87
C GLN A 226 -1.92 11.47 -5.27
N LEU A 227 -1.72 12.39 -4.33
CA LEU A 227 -2.76 13.25 -3.77
C LEU A 227 -2.93 14.51 -4.64
N VAL A 228 -4.15 15.01 -4.71
CA VAL A 228 -4.56 16.18 -5.52
C VAL A 228 -5.18 17.27 -4.67
#